data_AF-A0A7J9AKY4-F1
#
_entry.id   AF-A0A7J9AKY4-F1
#
_cell.length_a   1.000
_cell.length_b   1.000
_cell.length_c   1.000
_cell.angle_alpha   90.00
_cell.angle_beta   90.00
_cell.angle_gamma   90.00
#
_symmetry.space_group_name_H-M   'P 1'
#
loop_
_entity.id
_entity.type
_entity.pdbx_description
1 polymer ?
#
loop_
_entity_poly.entity_id
_entity_poly.type
_entity_poly.pdbx_seq_one_letter_code
_entity_poly.pdbx_strand_id
1 'polypeptide(L)'
;MFHGVDIDSPLMIFKYFPVLAFTESYIYQLDGLNEKILSIPTEGGTPLAKEFEKMNYQCWAETFANMLEKDPFRPLLNVFELRGLLNDRIREEFRSGEEYWALERKLCRALTHKMEISIKDVMRAIHLKSFDYRVLNLLLYQLRGQEVICFVVKVNDLHMEFLSVSEFLVEISDDLFSLYVIFFYCFCGYAAG
;
A
#
# COMPACT_ATOMS: atom_id res chain seq x y z
N MET A 1 9.58 13.90 9.71
CA MET A 1 10.16 12.75 8.99
C MET A 1 10.77 11.73 9.95
N PHE A 2 11.85 12.04 10.68
CA PHE A 2 12.55 11.03 11.51
C PHE A 2 12.09 10.94 12.97
N HIS A 3 11.04 11.67 13.35
CA HIS A 3 10.50 11.64 14.72
C HIS A 3 11.50 11.95 15.84
N GLY A 4 12.63 12.61 15.56
CA GLY A 4 13.69 12.82 16.55
C GLY A 4 14.58 11.59 16.77
N VAL A 5 14.55 10.61 15.87
CA VAL A 5 15.60 9.60 15.71
C VAL A 5 16.85 10.30 15.19
N ASP A 6 17.98 10.06 15.84
CA ASP A 6 19.29 10.49 15.36
C ASP A 6 19.67 9.66 14.12
N ILE A 7 19.68 10.31 12.96
CA ILE A 7 19.93 9.71 11.65
C ILE A 7 21.44 9.44 11.49
N ASP A 8 22.28 10.15 12.24
CA ASP A 8 23.72 9.97 12.21
C ASP A 8 24.16 8.78 13.09
N SER A 9 23.23 8.13 13.79
CA SER A 9 23.45 6.93 14.60
C SER A 9 22.90 5.67 13.93
N PRO A 10 23.76 4.84 13.30
CA PRO A 10 23.35 3.59 12.68
C PRO A 10 22.64 2.64 13.66
N LEU A 11 23.05 2.65 14.93
CA LEU A 11 22.44 1.85 16.00
C LEU A 11 20.95 2.18 16.17
N MET A 12 20.56 3.45 16.08
CA MET A 12 19.17 3.88 16.22
C MET A 12 18.35 3.54 14.97
N ILE A 13 18.97 3.59 13.78
CA ILE A 13 18.36 3.17 12.52
C ILE A 13 18.06 1.66 12.56
N PHE A 14 19.06 0.84 12.86
CA PHE A 14 18.92 -0.62 12.83
C PHE A 14 18.08 -1.18 13.99
N LYS A 15 17.83 -0.41 15.04
CA LYS A 15 17.02 -0.85 16.18
C LYS A 15 15.57 -1.15 15.81
N TYR A 16 14.95 -0.26 15.03
CA TYR A 16 13.53 -0.38 14.64
C TYR A 16 13.35 -0.95 13.24
N PHE A 17 14.41 -0.89 12.42
CA PHE A 17 14.40 -1.34 11.03
C PHE A 17 13.82 -2.74 10.83
N PRO A 18 14.13 -3.78 11.62
CA PRO A 18 13.57 -5.12 11.40
C PRO A 18 12.04 -5.17 11.45
N VAL A 19 11.41 -4.43 12.36
CA VAL A 19 9.93 -4.40 12.49
C VAL A 19 9.32 -3.60 11.34
N LEU A 20 9.92 -2.47 10.99
CA LEU A 20 9.45 -1.61 9.89
C LEU A 20 9.59 -2.33 8.54
N ALA A 21 10.77 -2.89 8.23
CA ALA A 21 11.03 -3.61 6.99
C ALA A 21 10.17 -4.88 6.86
N PHE A 22 9.93 -5.60 7.96
CA PHE A 22 8.99 -6.73 7.95
C PHE A 22 7.57 -6.27 7.63
N THR A 23 7.12 -5.18 8.24
CA THR A 23 5.77 -4.64 8.01
C THR A 23 5.59 -4.18 6.58
N GLU A 24 6.54 -3.38 6.08
CA GLU A 24 6.54 -2.86 4.71
C GLU A 24 6.56 -4.00 3.69
N SER A 25 7.48 -4.96 3.84
CA SER A 25 7.57 -6.10 2.91
C SER A 25 6.33 -6.99 2.93
N TYR A 26 5.62 -7.08 4.05
CA TYR A 26 4.35 -7.80 4.14
C TYR A 26 3.23 -7.06 3.40
N ILE A 27 3.09 -5.75 3.62
CA ILE A 27 2.10 -4.91 2.92
C ILE A 27 2.36 -4.94 1.41
N TYR A 28 3.62 -4.81 0.99
CA TYR A 28 3.99 -4.84 -0.43
C TYR A 28 3.68 -6.19 -1.10
N GLN A 29 3.80 -7.31 -0.36
CA GLN A 29 3.35 -8.61 -0.85
C GLN A 29 1.83 -8.65 -1.04
N LEU A 30 1.06 -8.05 -0.14
CA LEU A 30 -0.40 -7.96 -0.27
C LEU A 30 -0.81 -7.06 -1.45
N ASP A 31 -0.12 -5.95 -1.69
CA ASP A 31 -0.32 -5.11 -2.88
C ASP A 31 -0.13 -5.93 -4.17
N GLY A 32 0.99 -6.64 -4.29
CA GLY A 32 1.25 -7.48 -5.46
C GLY A 32 0.23 -8.62 -5.62
N LEU A 33 -0.41 -9.07 -4.54
CA LEU A 33 -1.54 -10.00 -4.62
C LEU A 33 -2.83 -9.32 -5.06
N ASN A 34 -3.08 -8.09 -4.61
CA ASN A 34 -4.22 -7.29 -5.04
C ASN A 34 -4.22 -7.06 -6.56
N GLU A 35 -3.05 -6.72 -7.12
CA GLU A 35 -2.85 -6.55 -8.56
C GLU A 35 -3.10 -7.86 -9.34
N LYS A 36 -2.63 -8.99 -8.80
CA LYS A 36 -2.83 -10.30 -9.44
C LYS A 36 -4.30 -10.67 -9.55
N ILE A 37 -5.15 -10.29 -8.60
CA ILE A 37 -6.60 -10.51 -8.68
C ILE A 37 -7.19 -9.82 -9.91
N LEU A 38 -6.66 -8.66 -10.31
CA LEU A 38 -7.08 -7.95 -11.52
C LEU A 38 -6.62 -8.62 -12.81
N SER A 39 -5.53 -9.40 -12.75
CA SER A 39 -4.97 -10.11 -13.91
C SER A 39 -5.64 -11.45 -14.24
N ILE A 40 -6.48 -11.99 -13.35
CA ILE A 40 -7.18 -13.27 -13.58
C ILE A 40 -8.24 -13.05 -14.65
N PRO A 41 -8.15 -13.70 -15.82
CA PRO A 41 -9.14 -13.54 -16.87
C PRO A 41 -10.49 -14.05 -16.39
N THR A 42 -11.50 -13.19 -16.41
CA THR A 42 -12.89 -13.61 -16.26
C THR A 42 -13.29 -14.33 -17.56
N GLU A 43 -13.18 -15.66 -17.55
CA GLU A 43 -13.60 -16.67 -18.55
C GLU A 43 -13.70 -16.27 -20.04
N GLY A 44 -12.85 -16.93 -20.87
CA GLY A 44 -13.12 -17.18 -22.29
C GLY A 44 -11.91 -17.05 -23.22
N GLY A 45 -11.18 -18.15 -23.48
CA GLY A 45 -10.21 -18.19 -24.59
C GLY A 45 -9.07 -19.22 -24.54
N THR A 46 -9.39 -20.48 -24.87
CA THR A 46 -8.55 -21.59 -25.40
C THR A 46 -7.35 -22.18 -24.62
N PRO A 47 -7.14 -23.52 -24.70
CA PRO A 47 -6.32 -24.29 -23.77
C PRO A 47 -5.04 -24.87 -24.42
N LEU A 48 -4.26 -25.60 -23.60
CA LEU A 48 -3.22 -26.56 -24.01
C LEU A 48 -1.77 -26.04 -24.06
N ALA A 49 -1.30 -25.49 -22.93
CA ALA A 49 0.13 -25.48 -22.55
C ALA A 49 0.33 -25.13 -21.06
N LYS A 50 -0.66 -24.49 -20.42
CA LYS A 50 -0.55 -23.94 -19.06
C LYS A 50 -1.00 -24.86 -17.93
N GLU A 51 -1.51 -26.07 -18.19
CA GLU A 51 -2.30 -26.82 -17.19
C GLU A 51 -1.50 -27.35 -15.98
N PHE A 52 -0.20 -27.64 -16.10
CA PHE A 52 0.59 -28.14 -14.96
C PHE A 52 1.10 -27.04 -14.02
N GLU A 53 1.34 -25.82 -14.50
CA GLU A 53 1.67 -24.67 -13.64
C GLU A 53 0.42 -23.96 -13.12
N LYS A 54 -0.66 -23.88 -13.92
CA LYS A 54 -1.94 -23.28 -13.51
C LYS A 54 -2.54 -23.96 -12.29
N MET A 55 -2.44 -25.29 -12.17
CA MET A 55 -3.14 -26.03 -11.12
C MET A 55 -2.60 -25.72 -9.72
N ASN A 56 -1.28 -25.51 -9.58
CA ASN A 56 -0.68 -25.07 -8.32
C ASN A 56 -0.87 -23.56 -8.10
N TYR A 57 -0.76 -22.74 -9.15
CA TYR A 57 -1.01 -21.31 -9.05
C TYR A 57 -2.46 -20.97 -8.71
N GLN A 58 -3.44 -21.70 -9.24
CA GLN A 58 -4.86 -21.46 -8.97
C GLN A 58 -5.25 -21.92 -7.57
N CYS A 59 -4.72 -23.04 -7.08
CA CYS A 59 -4.97 -23.49 -5.71
C CYS A 59 -4.38 -22.52 -4.67
N TRP A 60 -3.17 -22.02 -4.89
CA TRP A 60 -2.57 -20.97 -4.05
C TRP A 60 -3.30 -19.63 -4.26
N ALA A 61 -3.58 -19.19 -5.49
CA ALA A 61 -4.32 -17.96 -5.73
C ALA A 61 -5.74 -17.98 -5.14
N GLU A 62 -6.45 -19.12 -5.14
CA GLU A 62 -7.74 -19.28 -4.48
C GLU A 62 -7.62 -19.27 -2.96
N THR A 63 -6.65 -20.00 -2.39
CA THR A 63 -6.41 -20.00 -0.94
C THR A 63 -6.02 -18.59 -0.44
N PHE A 64 -5.24 -17.85 -1.24
CA PHE A 64 -4.77 -16.51 -0.92
C PHE A 64 -5.80 -15.43 -1.25
N ALA A 65 -6.60 -15.57 -2.30
CA ALA A 65 -7.76 -14.73 -2.55
C ALA A 65 -8.76 -14.88 -1.39
N ASN A 66 -9.01 -16.11 -0.93
CA ASN A 66 -9.81 -16.37 0.27
C ASN A 66 -9.23 -15.73 1.54
N MET A 67 -7.90 -15.65 1.65
CA MET A 67 -7.21 -14.98 2.76
C MET A 67 -7.38 -13.45 2.67
N LEU A 68 -7.16 -12.88 1.48
CA LEU A 68 -7.31 -11.44 1.21
C LEU A 68 -8.76 -10.97 1.35
N GLU A 69 -9.71 -11.84 1.02
CA GLU A 69 -11.15 -11.54 1.05
C GLU A 69 -11.74 -11.61 2.48
N LYS A 70 -11.09 -12.34 3.39
CA LYS A 70 -11.57 -12.47 4.78
C LYS A 70 -10.89 -11.51 5.75
N ASP A 71 -9.57 -11.46 5.77
CA ASP A 71 -8.79 -10.66 6.73
C ASP A 71 -7.29 -10.65 6.34
N PRO A 72 -6.88 -9.82 5.37
CA PRO A 72 -5.51 -9.81 4.82
C PRO A 72 -4.46 -9.44 5.88
N PHE A 73 -4.83 -8.60 6.84
CA PHE A 73 -3.91 -8.06 7.84
C PHE A 73 -3.85 -8.90 9.12
N ARG A 74 -4.70 -9.93 9.28
CA ARG A 74 -4.74 -10.78 10.48
C ARG A 74 -3.38 -11.24 10.99
N PRO A 75 -2.47 -11.76 10.13
CA PRO A 75 -1.17 -12.24 10.62
C PRO A 75 -0.33 -11.10 11.19
N LEU A 76 -0.38 -9.93 10.55
CA LEU A 76 0.36 -8.74 10.98
C LEU A 76 -0.22 -8.17 12.28
N LEU A 77 -1.56 -8.13 12.40
CA LEU A 77 -2.26 -7.75 13.63
C LEU A 77 -1.86 -8.65 14.81
N ASN A 78 -1.80 -9.97 14.62
CA ASN A 78 -1.37 -10.90 15.65
C ASN A 78 0.08 -10.63 16.09
N VAL A 79 1.00 -10.36 15.15
CA VAL A 79 2.40 -10.04 15.47
C VAL A 79 2.49 -8.75 16.28
N PHE A 80 1.72 -7.73 15.92
CA PHE A 80 1.71 -6.45 16.63
C PHE A 80 1.08 -6.57 18.02
N GLU A 81 0.04 -7.39 18.18
CA GLU A 81 -0.58 -7.66 19.47
C GLU A 81 0.41 -8.37 20.41
N LEU A 82 1.08 -9.42 19.94
CA LEU A 82 2.09 -10.15 20.71
C LEU A 82 3.28 -9.27 21.14
N ARG A 83 3.61 -8.23 20.37
CA ARG A 83 4.68 -7.28 20.66
C ARG A 83 4.21 -6.03 21.42
N GLY A 84 2.92 -5.93 21.76
CA GLY A 84 2.35 -4.76 22.42
C GLY A 84 2.44 -3.47 21.60
N LEU A 85 2.46 -3.60 20.27
CA LEU A 85 2.53 -2.48 19.31
C LEU A 85 1.17 -2.13 18.73
N LEU A 86 0.18 -3.02 18.86
CA LEU A 86 -1.13 -2.84 18.28
C LEU A 86 -1.96 -1.81 19.07
N ASN A 87 -2.49 -0.83 18.35
CA ASN A 87 -3.45 0.15 18.89
C ASN A 87 -4.61 0.35 17.90
N ASP A 88 -5.67 1.02 18.35
CA ASP A 88 -6.86 1.24 17.53
C ASP A 88 -6.59 2.09 16.28
N ARG A 89 -5.59 2.97 16.35
CA ARG A 89 -5.21 3.78 15.19
C ARG A 89 -4.60 2.93 14.08
N ILE A 90 -3.69 2.00 14.41
CA ILE A 90 -3.11 1.06 13.45
C ILE A 90 -4.20 0.19 12.82
N ARG A 91 -5.18 -0.26 13.61
CA ARG A 91 -6.35 -1.01 13.08
C ARG A 91 -7.15 -0.18 12.07
N GLU A 92 -7.36 1.10 12.35
CA GLU A 92 -8.07 2.00 11.43
C GLU A 92 -7.28 2.24 10.13
N GLU A 93 -5.96 2.37 10.21
CA GLU A 93 -5.15 2.51 9.00
C GLU A 93 -5.16 1.23 8.15
N PHE A 94 -5.21 0.04 8.76
CA PHE A 94 -5.42 -1.20 8.00
C PHE A 94 -6.81 -1.28 7.35
N ARG A 95 -7.87 -0.86 8.04
CA ARG A 95 -9.21 -0.71 7.42
C ARG A 95 -9.18 0.24 6.22
N SER A 96 -8.43 1.34 6.34
CA SER A 96 -8.22 2.28 5.24
C SER A 96 -7.50 1.63 4.06
N GLY A 97 -6.53 0.73 4.31
CA GLY A 97 -5.87 -0.07 3.27
C GLY A 97 -6.80 -1.05 2.57
N GLU A 98 -7.69 -1.72 3.31
CA GLU A 98 -8.72 -2.59 2.70
C GLU A 98 -9.68 -1.80 1.80
N GLU A 99 -10.11 -0.62 2.24
CA GLU A 99 -10.92 0.30 1.44
C GLU A 99 -10.17 0.77 0.19
N TYR A 100 -8.89 1.11 0.33
CA TYR A 100 -8.02 1.49 -0.79
C TYR A 100 -7.98 0.39 -1.85
N TRP A 101 -7.66 -0.85 -1.47
CA TRP A 101 -7.58 -1.96 -2.41
C TRP A 101 -8.92 -2.26 -3.08
N ALA A 102 -10.04 -2.11 -2.37
CA ALA A 102 -11.37 -2.25 -2.97
C ALA A 102 -11.64 -1.17 -4.03
N LEU A 103 -11.24 0.08 -3.76
CA LEU A 103 -11.34 1.18 -4.70
C LEU A 103 -10.41 0.98 -5.90
N GLU A 104 -9.17 0.57 -5.68
CA GLU A 104 -8.20 0.27 -6.75
C GLU A 104 -8.78 -0.79 -7.69
N ARG A 105 -9.29 -1.90 -7.16
CA ARG A 105 -9.92 -2.95 -7.97
C ARG A 105 -11.13 -2.43 -8.75
N LYS A 106 -11.96 -1.59 -8.12
CA LYS A 106 -13.13 -0.97 -8.76
C LYS A 106 -12.72 -0.05 -9.92
N LEU A 107 -11.76 0.83 -9.69
CA LEU A 107 -11.26 1.80 -10.65
C LEU A 107 -10.57 1.11 -11.84
N CYS A 108 -9.72 0.12 -11.59
CA CYS A 108 -9.06 -0.67 -12.63
C CYS A 108 -10.05 -1.47 -13.49
N ARG A 109 -11.10 -2.05 -12.90
CA ARG A 109 -12.17 -2.72 -13.66
C ARG A 109 -12.95 -1.72 -14.51
N ALA A 110 -13.31 -0.56 -13.96
CA ALA A 110 -14.01 0.48 -14.70
C ALA A 110 -13.17 0.97 -15.90
N LEU A 111 -11.87 1.16 -15.72
CA LEU A 111 -10.92 1.49 -16.79
C LEU A 111 -10.89 0.40 -17.89
N THR A 112 -10.73 -0.86 -17.49
CA THR A 112 -10.67 -2.01 -18.42
C THR A 112 -11.95 -2.12 -19.26
N HIS A 113 -13.11 -1.89 -18.65
CA HIS A 113 -14.41 -1.97 -19.31
C HIS A 113 -14.88 -0.63 -19.92
N LYS A 114 -14.05 0.42 -19.90
CA LYS A 114 -14.36 1.78 -20.39
C LYS A 114 -15.67 2.34 -19.78
N MET A 115 -15.91 2.04 -18.51
CA MET A 115 -17.03 2.59 -17.75
C MET A 115 -16.70 3.99 -17.22
N GLU A 116 -17.73 4.73 -16.84
CA GLU A 116 -17.56 6.04 -16.20
C GLU A 116 -16.86 5.90 -14.84
N ILE A 117 -15.86 6.76 -14.61
CA ILE A 117 -15.06 6.77 -13.39
C ILE A 117 -15.49 7.95 -12.51
N SER A 118 -15.82 7.65 -11.26
CA SER A 118 -16.16 8.66 -10.27
C SER A 118 -14.91 9.37 -9.77
N ILE A 119 -14.84 10.70 -9.98
CA ILE A 119 -13.76 11.55 -9.41
C ILE A 119 -13.70 11.41 -7.89
N LYS A 120 -14.86 11.25 -7.23
CA LYS A 120 -14.92 11.06 -5.77
C LYS A 120 -14.20 9.79 -5.34
N ASP A 121 -14.34 8.70 -6.10
CA ASP A 121 -13.69 7.43 -5.79
C ASP A 121 -12.18 7.51 -6.03
N VAL A 122 -11.75 8.22 -7.08
CA VAL A 122 -10.33 8.49 -7.36
C VAL A 122 -9.70 9.31 -6.24
N MET A 123 -10.32 10.43 -5.86
CA MET A 123 -9.81 11.27 -4.76
C MET A 123 -9.75 10.50 -3.44
N ARG A 124 -10.75 9.65 -3.17
CA ARG A 124 -10.75 8.80 -1.97
C ARG A 124 -9.61 7.78 -2.02
N ALA A 125 -9.39 7.12 -3.16
CA ALA A 125 -8.31 6.16 -3.33
C ALA A 125 -6.94 6.82 -3.08
N ILE A 126 -6.68 7.99 -3.67
CA ILE A 126 -5.41 8.71 -3.48
C ILE A 126 -5.16 9.03 -1.99
N HIS A 127 -6.16 9.52 -1.27
CA HIS A 127 -6.00 9.81 0.16
C HIS A 127 -5.71 8.57 1.01
N LEU A 128 -6.26 7.41 0.61
CA LEU A 128 -6.06 6.16 1.33
C LEU A 128 -4.75 5.46 0.94
N LYS A 129 -4.17 5.77 -0.22
CA LYS A 129 -2.96 5.13 -0.77
C LYS A 129 -1.79 5.13 0.21
N SER A 130 -1.59 6.22 0.96
CA SER A 130 -0.50 6.32 1.95
C SER A 130 -0.74 5.61 3.29
N PHE A 131 -1.69 4.65 3.37
CA PHE A 131 -1.98 3.93 4.62
C PHE A 131 -0.76 3.15 5.14
N ASP A 132 0.04 2.59 4.23
CA ASP A 132 1.29 1.87 4.51
C ASP A 132 2.29 2.77 5.25
N TYR A 133 2.55 3.97 4.73
CA TYR A 133 3.38 4.98 5.37
C TYR A 133 2.81 5.41 6.72
N ARG A 134 1.49 5.58 6.83
CA ARG A 134 0.85 5.95 8.11
C ARG A 134 1.01 4.83 9.14
N VAL A 135 0.85 3.56 8.77
CA VAL A 135 1.12 2.39 9.64
C VAL A 135 2.58 2.37 10.08
N LEU A 136 3.54 2.52 9.17
CA LEU A 136 4.97 2.53 9.49
C LEU A 136 5.33 3.67 10.45
N ASN A 137 4.78 4.86 10.25
CA ASN A 137 5.00 6.01 11.13
C ASN A 137 4.36 5.78 12.52
N LEU A 138 3.18 5.17 12.60
CA LEU A 138 2.55 4.82 13.88
C LEU A 138 3.37 3.78 14.63
N LEU A 139 3.89 2.75 13.95
CA LEU A 139 4.78 1.78 14.56
C LEU A 139 6.05 2.43 15.08
N LEU A 140 6.64 3.36 14.33
CA LEU A 140 7.81 4.10 14.78
C LEU A 140 7.52 4.96 16.02
N TYR A 141 6.33 5.58 16.11
CA TYR A 141 5.90 6.26 17.34
C TYR A 141 5.78 5.28 18.53
N GLN A 142 5.19 4.10 18.33
CA GLN A 142 5.03 3.09 19.39
C GLN A 142 6.38 2.51 19.84
N LEU A 143 7.24 2.14 18.90
CA LEU A 143 8.56 1.58 19.17
C LEU A 143 9.46 2.56 19.96
N ARG A 144 9.33 3.87 19.71
CA ARG A 144 9.98 4.91 20.50
C ARG A 144 9.34 5.10 21.87
N GLY A 145 8.01 5.04 21.94
CA GLY A 145 7.24 5.17 23.18
C GLY A 145 7.48 4.03 24.18
N GLN A 146 7.78 2.82 23.70
CA GLN A 146 8.13 1.67 24.55
C GLN A 146 9.42 1.88 25.36
N GLU A 147 10.30 2.81 24.97
CA GLU A 147 11.53 3.14 25.71
C GLU A 147 11.33 4.18 26.83
N VAL A 148 10.25 4.96 26.76
CA VAL A 148 9.93 6.02 27.72
C VAL A 148 8.74 5.56 28.55
N ILE A 149 9.03 4.83 29.63
CA ILE A 149 8.06 4.26 30.58
C ILE A 149 6.89 5.24 30.84
N CYS A 150 5.66 4.78 30.52
CA CYS A 150 4.39 5.33 30.97
C CYS A 150 4.09 6.80 30.63
N PHE A 151 3.99 7.18 29.36
CA PHE A 151 3.08 8.26 28.96
C PHE A 151 2.36 7.87 27.67
N VAL A 152 1.07 8.23 27.57
CA VAL A 152 0.26 8.06 26.36
C VAL A 152 1.04 8.64 25.18
N VAL A 153 1.45 7.77 24.25
CA VAL A 153 2.07 8.21 22.99
C VAL A 153 1.01 8.97 22.23
N LYS A 154 1.02 10.31 22.34
CA LYS A 154 0.09 11.16 21.61
C LYS A 154 0.52 11.14 20.14
N VAL A 155 -0.17 10.30 19.37
CA VAL A 155 -0.07 10.31 17.90
C VAL A 155 -0.36 11.73 17.43
N ASN A 156 0.50 12.27 16.57
CA ASN A 156 0.31 13.58 15.98
C ASN A 156 -0.66 13.46 14.80
N ASP A 157 -1.95 13.77 15.02
CA ASP A 157 -2.98 13.68 13.97
C ASP A 157 -2.65 14.58 12.76
N LEU A 158 -2.04 15.75 12.99
CA LEU A 158 -1.59 16.65 11.92
C LEU A 158 -0.52 15.99 11.05
N HIS A 159 0.33 15.14 11.62
CA HIS A 159 1.32 14.40 10.85
C HIS A 159 0.66 13.34 9.97
N MET A 160 -0.38 12.65 10.47
CA MET A 160 -1.11 11.66 9.68
C MET A 160 -1.89 12.31 8.52
N GLU A 161 -2.49 13.47 8.77
CA GLU A 161 -3.14 14.27 7.73
C GLU A 161 -2.13 14.76 6.69
N PHE A 162 -0.98 15.27 7.13
CA PHE A 162 0.10 15.67 6.24
C PHE A 162 0.54 14.53 5.30
N LEU A 163 0.70 13.31 5.81
CA LEU A 163 1.05 12.14 4.98
C LEU A 163 -0.02 11.80 3.93
N SER A 164 -1.30 12.04 4.24
CA SER A 164 -2.38 11.85 3.26
C SER A 164 -2.39 12.94 2.18
N VAL A 165 -2.08 14.18 2.55
CA VAL A 165 -2.01 15.32 1.61
C VAL A 165 -0.74 15.25 0.76
N SER A 166 0.40 14.85 1.34
CA SER A 166 1.65 14.72 0.60
C SER A 166 1.55 13.69 -0.50
N GLU A 167 0.82 12.59 -0.26
CA GLU A 167 0.55 11.57 -1.27
C GLU A 167 -0.12 12.16 -2.52
N PHE A 168 -1.14 13.00 -2.33
CA PHE A 168 -1.82 13.67 -3.43
C PHE A 168 -0.87 14.56 -4.26
N LEU A 169 0.07 15.25 -3.59
CA LEU A 169 1.07 16.07 -4.29
C LEU A 169 2.08 15.23 -5.05
N VAL A 170 2.46 14.07 -4.52
CA VAL A 170 3.36 13.11 -5.20
C VAL A 170 2.68 12.57 -6.45
N GLU A 171 1.42 12.15 -6.38
CA GLU A 171 0.68 11.66 -7.57
C GLU A 171 0.56 12.73 -8.66
N ILE A 172 0.22 13.97 -8.31
CA ILE A 172 0.19 15.08 -9.28
C ILE A 172 1.57 15.28 -9.92
N SER A 173 2.63 15.22 -9.11
CA SER A 173 4.00 15.37 -9.59
C SER A 173 4.33 14.26 -10.59
N ASP A 174 4.08 13.00 -10.24
CA ASP A 174 4.39 11.84 -11.09
C ASP A 174 3.58 11.84 -12.40
N ASP A 175 2.30 12.24 -12.35
CA ASP A 175 1.47 12.42 -13.55
C ASP A 175 2.01 13.53 -14.45
N LEU A 176 2.42 14.66 -13.87
CA LEU A 176 3.03 15.76 -14.62
C LEU A 176 4.36 15.32 -15.23
N PHE A 177 5.23 14.64 -14.49
CA PHE A 177 6.48 14.10 -15.02
C PHE A 177 6.23 13.10 -16.15
N SER A 178 5.26 12.21 -16.00
CA SER A 178 4.85 11.26 -17.05
C SER A 178 4.35 12.00 -18.31
N LEU A 179 3.55 13.05 -18.14
CA LEU A 179 3.10 13.91 -19.23
C LEU A 179 4.29 14.61 -19.90
N TYR A 180 5.22 15.18 -19.13
CA TYR A 180 6.42 15.85 -19.64
C TYR A 180 7.31 14.89 -20.42
N VAL A 181 7.51 13.67 -19.92
CA VAL A 181 8.27 12.63 -20.61
C VAL A 181 7.58 12.23 -21.91
N ILE A 182 6.26 11.97 -21.90
CA ILE A 182 5.49 11.66 -23.12
C ILE A 182 5.56 12.82 -24.12
N PHE A 183 5.40 14.05 -23.66
CA PHE A 183 5.45 15.25 -24.51
C PHE A 183 6.84 15.43 -25.12
N PHE A 184 7.90 15.23 -24.34
CA PHE A 184 9.28 15.33 -24.80
C PHE A 184 9.60 14.26 -25.84
N TYR A 185 9.21 13.00 -25.62
CA TYR A 185 9.43 11.92 -26.60
C TYR A 185 8.55 12.06 -27.86
N CYS A 186 7.29 12.51 -27.74
CA CYS A 186 6.43 12.77 -28.91
C CYS A 186 6.85 13.99 -29.72
N PHE A 187 7.31 15.08 -29.10
CA PHE A 187 7.73 16.29 -29.81
C PHE A 187 9.18 16.22 -30.32
N CYS A 188 10.13 15.61 -29.59
CA CYS A 188 11.47 15.39 -30.14
C CYS A 188 11.48 14.35 -31.27
N GLY A 189 10.54 13.40 -31.29
CA GLY A 189 10.37 12.47 -32.40
C GLY A 189 9.88 13.12 -33.70
N TYR A 190 9.17 14.25 -33.61
CA TYR A 190 8.67 15.02 -34.76
C TYR A 190 9.68 16.06 -35.30
N ALA A 191 10.73 16.38 -34.54
CA ALA A 191 11.76 17.33 -34.95
C ALA A 191 12.98 16.67 -35.66
N ALA A 192 12.96 15.35 -35.82
CA ALA A 192 14.02 14.57 -36.46
C ALA A 192 13.55 13.86 -37.76
N GLY A 193 12.53 14.41 -38.43
CA GLY A 193 12.02 13.96 -39.73
C GLY A 193 12.33 14.95 -40.84
#